data_AF-A0A9X1KT65-F1
#
_entry.id   AF-A0A9X1KT65-F1
#
_cell.length_a   1.000
_cell.length_b   1.000
_cell.length_c   1.000
_cell.angle_alpha   90.00
_cell.angle_beta   90.00
_cell.angle_gamma   90.00
#
_symmetry.space_group_name_H-M   'P 1'
#
loop_
_entity.id
_entity.type
_entity.pdbx_description
1 polymer ?
#
loop_
_entity_poly.entity_id
_entity_poly.type
_entity_poly.pdbx_seq_one_letter_code
_entity_poly.pdbx_strand_id
1 'polypeptide(L)'
;MNRKQRSTQQIPARRWIEYLLFWSVSFLFLARYFASGESIGSIDLIYTLLFHVSIVFGVVVNSFLLIPRLLARGRTYLYIPLLLLLLEGCVRLNQFTF
;
A
#
# COMPACT_ATOMS: atom_id res chain seq x y z
N MET A 1 13.48 -9.74 -35.12
CA MET A 1 12.45 -9.61 -34.06
C MET A 1 13.12 -9.14 -32.77
N ASN A 2 13.24 -7.83 -32.55
CA ASN A 2 14.16 -7.25 -31.56
C ASN A 2 13.40 -6.78 -30.29
N ARG A 3 13.36 -7.64 -29.25
CA ARG A 3 12.81 -7.31 -27.91
C ARG A 3 13.83 -6.49 -27.11
N LYS A 4 14.03 -5.21 -27.48
CA LYS A 4 14.83 -4.27 -26.66
C LYS A 4 14.16 -2.91 -26.58
N GLN A 5 13.08 -2.83 -25.82
CA GLN A 5 12.62 -1.58 -25.22
C GLN A 5 12.14 -1.87 -23.80
N ARG A 6 13.11 -2.05 -22.89
CA ARG A 6 12.87 -1.74 -21.48
C ARG A 6 12.95 -0.22 -21.39
N SER A 7 11.84 0.47 -21.68
CA SER A 7 11.73 1.86 -21.26
C SER A 7 11.77 1.85 -19.74
N THR A 8 12.84 2.40 -19.17
CA THR A 8 12.79 3.00 -17.85
C THR A 8 11.63 3.98 -17.88
N GLN A 9 10.44 3.52 -17.48
CA GLN A 9 9.25 4.34 -17.44
C GLN A 9 9.50 5.42 -16.40
N GLN A 10 9.90 6.59 -16.86
CA GLN A 10 9.90 7.79 -16.05
C GLN A 10 8.47 7.94 -15.52
N ILE A 11 8.28 7.83 -14.21
CA ILE A 11 6.98 8.02 -13.58
C ILE A 11 6.61 9.49 -13.84
N PRO A 12 5.61 9.78 -14.69
CA PRO A 12 5.29 11.16 -15.00
C PRO A 12 4.87 11.88 -13.72
N ALA A 13 5.27 13.14 -13.54
CA ALA A 13 5.01 13.91 -12.32
C ALA A 13 3.53 13.88 -11.89
N ARG A 14 2.60 13.83 -12.87
CA ARG A 14 1.16 13.66 -12.65
C ARG A 14 0.81 12.43 -11.79
N ARG A 15 1.54 11.33 -11.96
CA ARG A 15 1.31 10.08 -11.25
C ARG A 15 1.73 10.16 -9.78
N TRP A 16 2.72 10.99 -9.44
CA TRP A 16 3.08 11.27 -8.05
C TRP A 16 2.00 12.09 -7.33
N ILE A 17 1.37 13.04 -8.02
CA ILE A 17 0.23 13.79 -7.49
C ILE A 17 -0.95 12.85 -7.22
N GLU A 18 -1.26 11.95 -8.15
CA GLU A 18 -2.31 10.94 -7.96
C GLU A 18 -2.03 10.04 -6.74
N TYR A 19 -0.78 9.60 -6.55
CA TYR A 19 -0.39 8.82 -5.37
C TYR A 19 -0.50 9.63 -4.08
N LEU A 20 -0.04 10.88 -4.06
CA LEU A 20 -0.14 11.75 -2.88
C LEU A 20 -1.61 12.02 -2.54
N LEU A 21 -2.45 12.29 -3.54
CA LEU A 21 -3.90 12.48 -3.34
C LEU A 21 -4.55 11.21 -2.80
N PHE A 22 -4.23 10.05 -3.37
CA PHE A 22 -4.72 8.77 -2.88
C PHE A 22 -4.36 8.55 -1.41
N TRP A 23 -3.09 8.73 -1.05
CA TRP A 23 -2.64 8.54 0.34
C TRP A 23 -3.24 9.59 1.29
N SER A 24 -3.39 10.84 0.85
CA SER A 24 -4.00 11.90 1.66
C SER A 24 -5.47 11.62 1.95
N VAL A 25 -6.23 11.18 0.94
CA VAL A 25 -7.64 10.81 1.09
C VAL A 25 -7.77 9.57 1.96
N SER A 26 -6.95 8.54 1.73
CA SER A 26 -6.89 7.35 2.59
C SER A 26 -6.63 7.72 4.05
N PHE A 27 -5.64 8.59 4.30
CA PHE A 27 -5.32 9.07 5.64
C PHE A 27 -6.48 9.79 6.30
N LEU A 28 -7.13 10.71 5.59
CA LEU A 28 -8.27 11.44 6.11
C LEU A 28 -9.45 10.52 6.46
N PHE A 29 -9.74 9.54 5.59
CA PHE A 29 -10.80 8.56 5.84
C PHE A 29 -10.50 7.70 7.07
N LEU A 30 -9.26 7.21 7.21
CA LEU A 30 -8.87 6.40 8.36
C LEU A 30 -8.80 7.21 9.66
N ALA A 31 -8.37 8.48 9.60
CA ALA A 31 -8.37 9.38 10.76
C ALA A 31 -9.78 9.62 11.27
N ARG A 32 -10.75 9.80 10.37
CA ARG A 32 -12.17 9.87 10.75
C ARG A 32 -12.72 8.54 11.25
N TYR A 33 -12.27 7.42 10.68
CA TYR A 33 -12.73 6.09 11.09
C TYR A 33 -12.25 5.70 12.49
N PHE A 34 -11.00 6.03 12.85
CA PHE A 34 -10.46 5.74 14.18
C PHE A 34 -10.84 6.78 15.24
N ALA A 35 -11.34 7.94 14.84
CA ALA A 35 -11.78 8.97 15.78
C ALA A 35 -12.88 8.44 16.69
N SER A 36 -12.63 8.47 18.00
CA SER A 36 -13.59 8.02 19.02
C SER A 36 -14.56 9.12 19.48
N GLY A 37 -14.36 10.37 19.03
CA GLY A 37 -15.18 11.54 19.38
C GLY A 37 -15.69 12.31 18.15
N GLU A 38 -16.35 13.44 18.37
CA GLU A 38 -16.93 14.27 17.30
C GLU A 38 -15.86 14.94 16.40
N SER A 39 -14.63 15.09 16.91
CA SER A 39 -13.50 15.67 16.19
C SER A 39 -12.31 14.72 16.16
N ILE A 40 -11.45 14.89 15.15
CA ILE A 40 -10.19 14.14 15.07
C ILE A 40 -9.24 14.69 16.13
N GLY A 41 -8.90 13.88 17.11
CA GLY A 41 -7.88 14.20 18.11
C GLY A 41 -6.47 13.89 17.62
N SER A 42 -5.47 14.44 18.31
CA SER A 42 -4.06 14.16 18.00
C SER A 42 -3.70 12.67 18.17
N ILE A 43 -4.35 12.00 19.12
CA ILE A 43 -4.17 10.56 19.36
C ILE A 43 -4.67 9.75 18.16
N ASP A 44 -5.84 10.11 17.60
CA ASP A 44 -6.39 9.45 16.42
C ASP A 44 -5.44 9.59 15.22
N LEU A 45 -4.85 10.78 15.02
CA LEU A 45 -3.86 11.01 13.96
C LEU A 45 -2.62 10.11 14.11
N ILE A 46 -2.11 9.95 15.34
CA ILE A 46 -0.96 9.09 15.62
C ILE A 46 -1.30 7.64 15.29
N TYR A 47 -2.44 7.14 15.78
CA TYR A 47 -2.88 5.77 15.49
C TYR A 47 -3.16 5.55 14.00
N THR A 48 -3.77 6.51 13.31
CA THR A 48 -3.96 6.43 11.86
C THR A 48 -2.64 6.36 11.11
N LEU A 49 -1.63 7.15 11.52
CA LEU A 49 -0.31 7.13 10.90
C LEU A 49 0.37 5.78 11.09
N LEU A 50 0.32 5.26 12.32
CA LEU A 50 0.86 3.94 12.68
C LEU A 50 0.18 2.81 11.89
N PHE A 51 -1.14 2.83 11.78
CA PHE A 51 -1.89 1.89 10.94
C PHE A 51 -1.55 2.03 9.46
N HIS A 52 -1.37 3.27 8.98
CA HIS A 52 -0.99 3.53 7.59
C HIS A 52 0.33 2.87 7.20
N VAL A 53 1.30 2.74 8.12
CA VAL A 53 2.56 2.05 7.85
C VAL A 53 2.31 0.62 7.37
N SER A 54 1.41 -0.11 8.02
CA SER A 54 1.05 -1.49 7.67
C SER A 54 0.40 -1.59 6.29
N ILE A 55 -0.50 -0.67 5.97
CA ILE A 55 -1.15 -0.62 4.64
C ILE A 55 -0.15 -0.24 3.55
N VAL A 56 0.66 0.80 3.78
CA VAL A 56 1.67 1.26 2.81
C VAL A 56 2.64 0.13 2.48
N PHE A 57 3.11 -0.61 3.50
CA PHE A 57 3.95 -1.78 3.30
C PHE A 57 3.30 -2.81 2.37
N GLY A 58 2.07 -3.21 2.66
CA GLY A 58 1.33 -4.18 1.82
C GLY A 58 1.13 -3.69 0.39
N VAL A 59 0.70 -2.44 0.21
CA VAL A 59 0.45 -1.85 -1.11
C VAL A 59 1.74 -1.74 -1.92
N VAL A 60 2.83 -1.27 -1.32
CA VAL A 60 4.12 -1.12 -2.00
C VAL A 60 4.69 -2.48 -2.40
N VAL A 61 4.73 -3.44 -1.48
CA VAL A 61 5.25 -4.78 -1.79
C VAL A 61 4.38 -5.45 -2.85
N ASN A 62 3.06 -5.36 -2.75
CA ASN A 62 2.20 -5.99 -3.75
C ASN A 62 2.37 -5.34 -5.14
N SER A 63 2.33 -4.01 -5.20
CA SER A 63 2.34 -3.25 -6.46
C SER A 63 3.67 -3.29 -7.19
N PHE A 64 4.78 -3.22 -6.46
CA PHE A 64 6.13 -3.14 -7.05
C PHE A 64 6.88 -4.47 -7.06
N LEU A 65 6.46 -5.45 -6.26
CA LEU A 65 7.10 -6.77 -6.19
C LEU A 65 6.19 -7.90 -6.71
N LEU A 66 5.08 -8.19 -6.03
CA LEU A 66 4.28 -9.39 -6.30
C LEU A 66 3.58 -9.34 -7.67
N ILE A 67 2.89 -8.24 -7.97
CA ILE A 67 2.20 -8.07 -9.25
C ILE A 67 3.16 -8.17 -10.44
N PRO A 68 4.23 -7.35 -10.56
CA PRO A 68 5.08 -7.37 -11.75
C PRO A 68 5.92 -8.65 -11.88
N ARG A 69 6.26 -9.31 -10.76
CA ARG A 69 7.08 -10.54 -10.81
C ARG A 69 6.26 -11.81 -10.98
N LEU A 70 5.02 -11.85 -10.50
CA LEU A 70 4.21 -13.06 -10.47
C LEU A 70 2.95 -12.91 -11.31
N LEU A 71 2.05 -12.00 -10.93
CA LEU A 71 0.73 -11.88 -11.56
C LEU A 71 0.83 -11.50 -13.04
N ALA A 72 1.63 -10.47 -13.36
CA ALA A 72 1.87 -10.02 -14.73
C ALA A 72 2.59 -11.07 -15.60
N ARG A 73 3.20 -12.10 -15.00
CA ARG A 73 3.84 -13.22 -15.70
C ARG A 73 2.96 -14.48 -15.76
N GLY A 74 1.68 -14.37 -15.41
CA GLY A 74 0.72 -15.48 -15.39
C GLY A 74 0.97 -16.50 -14.26
N ARG A 75 1.84 -16.20 -13.29
CA ARG A 75 2.16 -17.10 -12.17
C ARG A 75 1.19 -16.91 -11.00
N THR A 76 -0.11 -16.99 -11.28
CA THR A 76 -1.19 -16.75 -10.30
C THR A 76 -1.12 -17.73 -9.12
N TYR A 77 -0.75 -18.98 -9.37
CA TYR A 77 -0.62 -20.01 -8.34
C TYR A 77 0.44 -19.69 -7.26
N LEU A 78 1.50 -18.92 -7.60
CA LEU A 78 2.46 -18.41 -6.62
C LEU A 78 2.02 -17.06 -6.03
N TYR A 79 1.34 -16.25 -6.83
CA TYR A 79 0.88 -14.93 -6.41
C TYR A 79 -0.10 -15.02 -5.23
N ILE A 80 -1.11 -15.90 -5.31
CA ILE A 80 -2.14 -16.03 -4.27
C ILE A 80 -1.55 -16.35 -2.89
N PRO A 81 -0.75 -17.43 -2.69
CA PRO A 81 -0.20 -17.73 -1.37
C PRO A 81 0.76 -16.65 -0.87
N LEU A 82 1.55 -16.02 -1.75
CA LEU A 82 2.44 -14.92 -1.35
C LEU A 82 1.67 -13.65 -0.99
N LEU A 83 0.53 -13.38 -1.63
CA LEU A 83 -0.36 -12.30 -1.25
C LEU A 83 -0.96 -12.55 0.14
N LEU A 84 -1.41 -13.77 0.42
CA LEU A 84 -1.91 -14.13 1.75
C LEU A 84 -0.81 -13.99 2.82
N LEU A 85 0.41 -14.42 2.52
CA LEU A 85 1.56 -14.24 3.42
C LEU A 85 1.89 -12.76 3.62
N LEU A 86 1.78 -11.94 2.58
CA LEU A 86 1.96 -10.49 2.70
C LEU A 86 0.87 -9.87 3.60
N LEU A 87 -0.39 -10.28 3.43
CA LEU A 87 -1.49 -9.80 4.27
C LEU A 87 -1.29 -10.18 5.73
N GLU A 88 -0.89 -11.43 6.01
CA GLU A 88 -0.49 -11.87 7.35
C GLU A 88 0.66 -11.02 7.90
N GLY A 89 1.65 -10.71 7.06
CA GLY A 89 2.73 -9.78 7.41
C GLY A 89 2.22 -8.39 7.79
N CYS A 90 1.26 -7.83 7.03
CA CYS A 90 0.63 -6.56 7.36
C CYS A 90 -0.15 -6.62 8.68
N VAL A 91 -0.86 -7.71 8.95
CA VAL A 91 -1.60 -7.91 10.21
C VAL A 91 -0.63 -7.95 11.38
N ARG A 92 0.47 -8.70 11.27
CA ARG A 92 1.50 -8.76 12.33
C ARG A 92 2.20 -7.43 12.54
N LEU A 93 2.51 -6.71 11.46
CA LEU A 93 3.11 -5.37 11.57
C LEU A 93 2.15 -4.42 12.29
N ASN A 94 0.86 -4.52 11.99
CA ASN A 94 -0.16 -3.75 12.67
C ASN A 94 -0.23 -4.11 14.17
N GLN A 95 -0.29 -5.40 14.52
CA GLN A 95 -0.28 -5.87 15.91
C GLN A 95 1.00 -5.53 16.67
N PHE A 96 2.13 -5.35 15.99
CA PHE A 96 3.35 -4.86 16.63
C PHE A 96 3.27 -3.36 16.98
N THR A 97 2.45 -2.62 16.24
CA THR A 97 2.35 -1.17 16.35
C THR A 97 1.24 -0.72 17.33
N PHE A 98 0.29 -1.61 17.64
CA PHE A 98 -0.85 -1.39 18.54
C PHE A 98 -0.85 -2.42 19.67
#